data_AF-A0A9D4K738-F1
#
_entry.id   AF-A0A9D4K738-F1
#
_cell.length_a   1.000
_cell.length_b   1.000
_cell.length_c   1.000
_cell.angle_alpha   90.00
_cell.angle_beta   90.00
_cell.angle_gamma   90.00
#
_symmetry.space_group_name_H-M   'P 1'
#
loop_
_entity.id
_entity.type
_entity.pdbx_description
1 polymer ?
#
loop_
_entity_poly.entity_id
_entity_poly.type
_entity_poly.pdbx_seq_one_letter_code
_entity_poly.pdbx_strand_id
1 'polypeptide(L)'
;MADEELESLKSGKPKQTKLTRAQIEAEQERQRQAAAAAAKEKERVHHEVPLETNINRLEDDAEAARTVEDAISVLSVKEPDLEKHPEKRMKAAFIKYEEDNLPRLKQENPNMRLSQLKQILKKDWMKAPENPMNQLTAAYNEKR
;
A
#
# COMPACT_ATOMS: atom_id res chain seq x y z
N MET A 1 -16.08 57.73 -46.51
CA MET A 1 -14.70 57.41 -46.09
C MET A 1 -13.83 58.63 -45.74
N ALA A 2 -14.11 59.86 -46.22
CA ALA A 2 -13.44 61.06 -45.69
C ALA A 2 -14.26 61.77 -44.60
N ASP A 3 -15.59 61.57 -44.58
CA ASP A 3 -16.48 62.25 -43.63
C ASP A 3 -16.53 61.58 -42.24
N GLU A 4 -16.37 60.25 -42.14
CA GLU A 4 -16.36 59.51 -40.87
C GLU A 4 -15.10 59.76 -40.01
N GLU A 5 -13.98 60.14 -40.65
CA GLU A 5 -12.74 60.50 -39.97
C GLU A 5 -12.86 61.85 -39.23
N LEU A 6 -13.70 62.77 -39.71
CA LEU A 6 -13.90 64.10 -39.12
C LEU A 6 -14.84 64.09 -37.90
N GLU A 7 -15.67 63.06 -37.77
CA GLU A 7 -16.64 62.91 -36.67
C GLU A 7 -16.03 62.29 -35.41
N SER A 8 -15.01 61.44 -35.56
CA SER A 8 -14.21 60.89 -34.44
C SER A 8 -13.47 61.97 -33.64
N LEU A 9 -13.08 63.07 -34.28
CA LEU A 9 -12.36 64.19 -33.64
C LEU A 9 -13.25 65.18 -32.88
N LYS A 10 -14.58 65.04 -32.92
CA LYS A 10 -15.53 65.92 -32.20
C LYS A 10 -15.93 65.40 -30.81
N SER A 11 -15.25 64.38 -30.28
CA SER A 11 -15.38 64.03 -28.86
C SER A 11 -14.61 65.05 -28.00
N GLY A 12 -15.35 65.92 -27.31
CA GLY A 12 -14.80 66.99 -26.49
C GLY A 12 -13.76 66.48 -25.50
N LYS A 13 -12.52 66.93 -25.64
CA LYS A 13 -11.44 66.63 -24.69
C LYS A 13 -11.90 67.03 -23.27
N PRO A 14 -11.83 66.13 -22.28
CA PRO A 14 -12.11 66.52 -20.90
C PRO A 14 -11.18 67.66 -20.50
N LYS A 15 -11.74 68.72 -19.91
CA LYS A 15 -10.97 69.88 -19.42
C LYS A 15 -9.87 69.36 -18.51
N GLN A 16 -8.62 69.45 -18.98
CA GLN A 16 -7.48 69.02 -18.19
C GLN A 16 -7.28 70.03 -17.07
N THR A 17 -7.74 69.69 -15.87
CA THR A 17 -7.42 70.42 -14.64
C THR A 17 -5.90 70.43 -14.53
N LYS A 18 -5.29 71.62 -14.53
CA LYS A 18 -3.84 71.75 -14.46
C LYS A 18 -3.37 71.29 -13.07
N LEU A 19 -3.02 70.02 -12.95
CA LEU A 19 -2.36 69.47 -11.78
C LEU A 19 -0.97 70.08 -11.69
N THR A 20 -0.55 70.45 -10.49
CA THR A 20 0.80 70.98 -10.28
C THR A 20 1.82 69.87 -10.50
N ARG A 21 3.03 70.21 -10.96
CA ARG A 21 4.12 69.24 -11.20
C ARG A 21 4.36 68.32 -10.00
N ALA A 22 4.24 68.85 -8.78
CA ALA A 22 4.39 68.10 -7.53
C ALA A 22 3.31 67.01 -7.34
N GLN A 23 2.07 67.26 -7.75
CA GLN A 23 0.99 66.27 -7.66
C GLN A 23 1.16 65.12 -8.67
N ILE A 24 1.68 65.42 -9.87
CA ILE A 24 1.94 64.40 -10.90
C ILE A 24 3.04 63.45 -10.43
N GLU A 25 4.11 63.99 -9.84
CA GLU A 25 5.22 63.20 -9.34
C GLU A 25 4.82 62.29 -8.17
N ALA A 26 4.00 62.80 -7.24
CA ALA A 26 3.47 62.02 -6.13
C ALA A 26 2.57 60.85 -6.59
N GLU A 27 1.70 61.08 -7.58
CA GLU A 27 0.83 60.04 -8.13
C GLU A 27 1.65 58.98 -8.89
N GLN A 28 2.66 59.41 -9.65
CA GLN A 28 3.57 58.49 -10.35
C GLN A 28 4.41 57.64 -9.39
N GLU A 29 4.86 58.21 -8.27
CA GLU A 29 5.57 57.46 -7.25
C GLU A 29 4.66 56.44 -6.56
N ARG A 30 3.43 56.83 -6.20
CA ARG A 30 2.42 55.90 -5.65
C ARG A 30 2.12 54.75 -6.61
N GLN A 31 1.97 55.03 -7.90
CA GLN A 31 1.77 53.98 -8.92
C GLN A 31 2.98 53.06 -9.06
N ARG A 32 4.21 53.60 -9.03
CA ARG A 32 5.44 52.78 -9.05
C ARG A 32 5.56 51.90 -7.81
N GLN A 33 5.22 52.41 -6.63
CA GLN A 33 5.23 51.63 -5.40
C GLN A 33 4.15 50.54 -5.40
N ALA A 34 2.94 50.83 -5.89
CA ALA A 34 1.87 49.84 -6.04
C ALA A 34 2.25 48.74 -7.05
N ALA A 35 2.88 49.10 -8.17
CA ALA A 35 3.38 48.14 -9.15
C ALA A 35 4.50 47.26 -8.58
N ALA A 36 5.41 47.83 -7.78
CA ALA A 36 6.48 47.09 -7.10
C ALA A 36 5.93 46.13 -6.02
N ALA A 37 4.89 46.54 -5.29
CA ALA A 37 4.21 45.69 -4.31
C ALA A 37 3.50 44.51 -5.00
N ALA A 38 2.78 44.77 -6.09
CA ALA A 38 2.09 43.73 -6.88
C ALA A 38 3.08 42.75 -7.54
N ALA A 39 4.27 43.21 -7.95
CA ALA A 39 5.33 42.34 -8.47
C ALA A 39 5.88 41.40 -7.39
N LYS A 40 6.15 41.92 -6.18
CA LYS A 40 6.62 41.11 -5.05
C LYS A 40 5.58 40.11 -4.57
N GLU A 41 4.29 40.46 -4.61
CA GLU A 41 3.20 39.55 -4.24
C GLU A 41 3.12 38.37 -5.22
N LYS A 42 3.19 38.61 -6.53
CA LYS A 42 3.21 37.55 -7.55
C LYS A 42 4.41 36.60 -7.41
N GLU A 43 5.57 37.14 -7.02
CA GLU A 43 6.78 36.34 -6.80
C GLU A 43 6.65 35.38 -5.61
N ARG A 44 5.99 35.81 -4.51
CA ARG A 44 5.74 34.97 -3.32
C ARG A 44 4.79 33.81 -3.60
N VAL A 45 3.71 34.06 -4.34
CA VAL A 45 2.71 33.03 -4.68
C VAL A 45 3.33 31.85 -5.44
N HIS A 46 4.41 32.08 -6.19
CA HIS A 46 5.07 31.04 -6.99
C HIS A 46 6.01 30.12 -6.19
N HIS A 47 6.43 30.53 -4.99
CA HIS A 47 7.45 29.83 -4.19
C HIS A 47 6.93 29.32 -2.83
N GLU A 48 5.81 29.85 -2.32
CA GLU A 48 5.31 29.51 -0.97
C GLU A 48 4.32 28.33 -0.95
N VAL A 49 3.80 27.91 -2.10
CA VAL A 49 2.90 26.74 -2.19
C VAL A 49 3.71 25.54 -2.69
N PRO A 50 3.99 24.53 -1.84
CA PRO A 50 4.58 23.28 -2.29
C PRO A 50 3.66 22.64 -3.34
N LEU A 51 4.20 22.32 -4.51
CA LEU A 51 3.46 21.60 -5.53
C LEU A 51 3.14 20.19 -5.02
N GLU A 52 1.87 19.80 -5.09
CA GLU A 52 1.45 18.44 -4.78
C GLU A 52 2.09 17.46 -5.78
N THR A 53 2.68 16.38 -5.26
CA THR A 53 3.32 15.36 -6.10
C THR A 53 2.26 14.55 -6.85
N ASN A 54 2.55 14.22 -8.11
CA ASN A 54 1.64 13.42 -8.92
C ASN A 54 1.73 11.95 -8.51
N ILE A 55 0.67 11.43 -7.90
CA ILE A 55 0.59 10.03 -7.44
C ILE A 55 0.84 8.99 -8.54
N ASN A 56 0.54 9.29 -9.81
CA ASN A 56 0.76 8.37 -10.93
C ASN A 56 2.21 8.36 -11.43
N ARG A 57 3.08 9.23 -10.90
CA ARG A 57 4.52 9.27 -11.16
C ARG A 57 5.34 8.79 -9.97
N LEU A 58 4.69 8.34 -8.91
CA LEU A 58 5.39 7.66 -7.82
C LEU A 58 5.95 6.36 -8.39
N GLU A 59 7.26 6.20 -8.32
CA GLU A 59 7.85 4.87 -8.40
C GLU A 59 7.42 4.15 -7.13
N ASP A 60 6.29 3.44 -7.19
CA ASP A 60 5.98 2.46 -6.17
C ASP A 60 7.18 1.50 -6.12
N ASP A 61 7.75 1.28 -4.94
CA ASP A 61 8.75 0.24 -4.65
C ASP A 61 8.12 -1.17 -4.80
N ALA A 62 7.38 -1.38 -5.89
CA ALA A 62 6.89 -2.67 -6.31
C ALA A 62 8.12 -3.48 -6.73
N GLU A 63 8.43 -4.49 -5.92
CA GLU A 63 9.51 -5.45 -6.15
C GLU A 63 9.43 -5.96 -7.59
N ALA A 64 10.34 -5.47 -8.43
CA ALA A 64 10.35 -5.75 -9.85
C ALA A 64 10.82 -7.19 -10.06
N ALA A 65 9.87 -8.12 -10.15
CA ALA A 65 10.16 -9.51 -10.43
C ALA A 65 10.76 -9.68 -11.84
N ARG A 66 12.07 -9.91 -11.92
CA ARG A 66 12.78 -10.07 -13.20
C ARG A 66 12.82 -11.52 -13.70
N THR A 67 12.43 -12.46 -12.85
CA THR A 67 12.41 -13.89 -13.17
C THR A 67 11.08 -14.52 -12.75
N VAL A 68 10.75 -15.68 -13.33
CA VAL A 68 9.52 -16.41 -13.01
C VAL A 68 9.46 -16.78 -11.52
N GLU A 69 10.60 -17.19 -10.94
CA GLU A 69 10.70 -17.55 -9.52
C GLU A 69 10.44 -16.33 -8.61
N ASP A 70 10.97 -15.17 -8.99
CA ASP A 70 10.80 -13.92 -8.27
C ASP A 70 9.34 -13.44 -8.32
N ALA A 71 8.69 -13.60 -9.48
CA ALA A 71 7.27 -13.29 -9.64
C ALA A 71 6.39 -14.21 -8.79
N ILE A 72 6.73 -15.50 -8.72
CA ILE A 72 6.06 -16.46 -7.84
C ILE A 72 6.26 -16.07 -6.38
N SER A 73 7.46 -15.67 -5.98
CA SER A 73 7.76 -15.29 -4.60
C SER A 73 6.99 -14.04 -4.15
N VAL A 74 6.98 -12.98 -4.97
CA VAL A 74 6.29 -11.71 -4.68
C VAL A 74 4.77 -11.88 -4.67
N LEU A 75 4.22 -12.70 -5.58
CA LEU A 75 2.77 -12.93 -5.68
C LEU A 75 2.25 -14.08 -4.81
N SER A 76 3.15 -14.90 -4.24
CA SER A 76 2.77 -15.97 -3.34
C SER A 76 2.31 -15.38 -2.02
N VAL A 77 0.99 -15.35 -1.82
CA VAL A 77 0.41 -15.23 -0.50
C VAL A 77 0.92 -16.43 0.29
N LYS A 78 1.86 -16.20 1.23
CA LYS A 78 2.25 -17.18 2.25
C LYS A 78 1.02 -17.53 3.08
N GLU A 79 0.13 -18.35 2.53
CA GLU A 79 -0.70 -19.22 3.33
C GLU A 79 0.29 -19.99 4.20
N PRO A 80 0.14 -20.00 5.54
CA PRO A 80 0.98 -20.85 6.37
C PRO A 80 0.90 -22.23 5.75
N ASP A 81 2.05 -22.86 5.57
CA ASP A 81 2.30 -24.09 4.83
C ASP A 81 1.49 -25.27 5.42
N LEU A 82 0.17 -25.16 5.30
CA LEU A 82 -0.82 -26.11 5.72
C LEU A 82 -0.72 -27.18 4.65
N GLU A 83 0.21 -28.11 4.88
CA GLU A 83 0.49 -29.25 4.05
C GLU A 83 -0.83 -29.85 3.54
N LYS A 84 -1.19 -29.49 2.31
CA LYS A 84 -2.52 -29.75 1.73
C LYS A 84 -2.78 -31.25 1.52
N HIS A 85 -1.73 -32.07 1.69
CA HIS A 85 -1.78 -33.51 1.55
C HIS A 85 -2.22 -34.22 2.84
N PRO A 86 -3.41 -34.86 2.85
CA PRO A 86 -3.88 -35.61 4.02
C PRO A 86 -2.93 -36.76 4.39
N GLU A 87 -2.28 -37.39 3.41
CA GLU A 87 -1.30 -38.47 3.63
C GLU A 87 -0.06 -37.99 4.40
N LYS A 88 0.47 -36.81 4.04
CA LYS A 88 1.63 -36.23 4.73
C LYS A 88 1.26 -35.73 6.12
N ARG A 89 0.07 -35.14 6.29
CA ARG A 89 -0.47 -34.77 7.61
C ARG A 89 -0.59 -35.99 8.53
N MET A 90 -1.10 -37.11 8.02
CA MET A 90 -1.21 -38.36 8.77
C MET A 90 0.17 -38.88 9.19
N LYS A 91 1.14 -38.91 8.26
CA LYS A 91 2.50 -39.41 8.55
C LYS A 91 3.23 -38.53 9.56
N ALA A 92 3.18 -37.21 9.39
CA ALA A 92 3.81 -36.27 10.31
C ALA A 92 3.21 -36.35 11.71
N ALA A 93 1.87 -36.39 11.80
CA ALA A 93 1.18 -36.50 13.08
C ALA A 93 1.45 -37.86 13.77
N PHE A 94 1.54 -38.95 13.01
CA PHE A 94 1.91 -40.27 13.54
C PHE A 94 3.35 -40.31 14.07
N ILE A 95 4.31 -39.71 13.37
CA ILE A 95 5.71 -39.64 13.82
C ILE A 95 5.80 -38.89 15.15
N LYS A 96 5.15 -37.73 15.24
CA LYS A 96 5.09 -36.95 16.49
C LYS A 96 4.49 -37.78 17.65
N TYR A 97 3.41 -38.50 17.38
CA TYR A 97 2.79 -39.37 18.37
C TYR A 97 3.68 -40.56 18.76
N GLU A 98 4.40 -41.16 17.82
CA GLU A 98 5.38 -42.22 18.09
C GLU A 98 6.49 -41.72 19.01
N GLU A 99 7.07 -40.56 18.73
CA GLU A 99 8.15 -39.98 19.53
C GLU A 99 7.72 -39.70 20.98
N ASP A 100 6.50 -39.20 21.18
CA ASP A 100 5.97 -38.87 22.52
C ASP A 100 5.54 -40.10 23.32
N ASN A 101 4.91 -41.10 22.68
CA ASN A 101 4.27 -42.23 23.37
C ASN A 101 5.15 -43.48 23.45
N LEU A 102 6.04 -43.71 22.48
CA LEU A 102 6.96 -44.86 22.50
C LEU A 102 7.81 -44.96 23.78
N PRO A 103 8.41 -43.88 24.32
CA PRO A 103 9.17 -43.98 25.57
C PRO A 103 8.27 -44.31 26.78
N ARG A 104 7.03 -43.80 26.82
CA ARG A 104 6.05 -44.13 27.89
C ARG A 104 5.68 -45.61 27.84
N LEU A 105 5.33 -46.12 26.65
CA LEU A 105 5.00 -47.54 26.46
C LEU A 105 6.16 -48.47 26.82
N LYS A 106 7.41 -48.06 26.53
CA LYS A 106 8.61 -48.82 26.90
C LYS A 106 8.85 -48.86 28.41
N GLN A 107 8.51 -47.79 29.13
CA GLN A 107 8.60 -47.75 30.59
C GLN A 107 7.52 -48.59 31.26
N GLU A 108 6.29 -48.55 30.75
CA GLU A 108 5.18 -49.36 31.26
C GLU A 108 5.36 -50.85 30.98
N ASN A 109 5.93 -51.19 29.81
CA ASN A 109 6.07 -52.56 29.35
C ASN A 109 7.50 -52.87 28.88
N PRO A 110 8.49 -52.90 29.79
CA PRO A 110 9.89 -53.12 29.44
C PRO A 110 10.17 -54.52 28.87
N ASN A 111 9.29 -55.49 29.12
CA ASN A 111 9.44 -56.88 28.66
C ASN A 111 8.92 -57.11 27.24
N MET A 112 8.27 -56.13 26.61
CA MET A 112 7.70 -56.28 25.27
C MET A 112 8.72 -55.97 24.17
N ARG A 113 8.63 -56.72 23.07
CA ARG A 113 9.44 -56.43 21.87
C ARG A 113 8.94 -55.16 21.20
N LEU A 114 9.84 -54.40 20.57
CA LEU A 114 9.51 -53.18 19.83
C LEU A 114 8.36 -53.36 18.82
N SER A 115 8.28 -54.51 18.15
CA SER A 115 7.17 -54.83 17.23
C SER A 115 5.81 -54.83 17.93
N GLN A 116 5.72 -55.38 19.15
CA GLN A 116 4.49 -55.41 19.94
C GLN A 116 4.13 -54.02 20.44
N LEU A 117 5.12 -53.24 20.91
CA LEU A 117 4.90 -51.85 21.31
C LEU A 117 4.38 -51.00 20.14
N LYS A 118 4.92 -51.18 18.93
CA LYS A 118 4.43 -50.50 17.72
C LYS A 118 3.01 -50.92 17.34
N GLN A 119 2.64 -52.18 17.55
CA GLN A 119 1.25 -52.63 17.33
C GLN A 119 0.27 -51.96 18.30
N ILE A 120 0.63 -51.86 19.59
CA ILE A 120 -0.17 -51.18 20.61
C ILE A 120 -0.27 -49.69 20.27
N LEU A 121 0.87 -49.05 19.98
CA LEU A 121 0.93 -47.65 19.58
C LEU A 121 0.05 -47.36 18.36
N LYS A 122 0.08 -48.21 17.32
CA LYS A 122 -0.77 -48.04 16.13
C LYS A 122 -2.26 -48.17 16.46
N LYS A 123 -2.62 -49.10 17.36
CA LYS A 123 -4.01 -49.27 17.81
C LYS A 123 -4.48 -48.05 18.61
N ASP A 124 -3.62 -47.51 19.46
CA ASP A 124 -3.94 -46.33 20.27
C ASP A 124 -4.02 -45.08 19.39
N TRP A 125 -3.13 -44.96 18.40
CA TRP A 125 -3.17 -43.91 17.38
C TRP A 125 -4.48 -43.89 16.58
N MET A 126 -5.02 -45.05 16.20
CA MET A 126 -6.32 -45.11 15.50
C MET A 126 -7.46 -44.50 16.32
N LYS A 127 -7.36 -44.52 17.66
CA LYS A 127 -8.35 -43.94 18.58
C LYS A 127 -7.99 -42.54 19.06
N ALA A 128 -6.75 -42.10 18.86
CA ALA A 128 -6.28 -40.82 19.37
C ALA A 128 -6.97 -39.65 18.65
N PRO A 129 -7.28 -38.54 19.36
CA PRO A 129 -7.80 -37.32 18.74
C PRO A 129 -6.77 -36.64 17.83
N GLU A 130 -5.50 -37.00 17.98
CA GLU A 130 -4.39 -36.41 17.25
C GLU A 130 -4.28 -36.96 15.82
N ASN A 131 -5.01 -38.04 15.54
CA ASN A 131 -5.16 -38.57 14.19
C ASN A 131 -6.04 -37.62 13.36
N PRO A 132 -5.53 -37.01 12.27
CA PRO A 132 -6.31 -36.12 11.42
C PRO A 132 -7.56 -36.78 10.81
N MET A 133 -7.64 -38.11 10.78
CA MET A 133 -8.83 -38.85 10.34
C MET A 133 -10.00 -38.77 11.35
N ASN A 134 -9.69 -38.60 12.63
CA ASN A 134 -10.67 -38.46 13.71
C ASN A 134 -11.08 -36.99 13.94
N GLN A 135 -10.32 -36.05 13.38
CA GLN A 135 -10.62 -34.63 13.43
C GLN A 135 -11.70 -34.33 12.37
N LEU A 136 -12.82 -33.74 12.78
CA LEU A 136 -13.86 -33.26 11.89
C LEU A 136 -13.24 -32.22 10.95
N THR A 137 -12.90 -32.60 9.71
CA THR A 137 -12.34 -31.65 8.75
C THR A 137 -13.44 -30.64 8.42
N ALA A 138 -13.18 -29.37 8.74
CA ALA A 138 -14.07 -28.26 8.42
C ALA A 138 -14.51 -28.35 6.95
N ALA A 139 -15.82 -28.22 6.72
CA ALA A 139 -16.38 -28.35 5.39
C ALA A 139 -15.75 -27.31 4.45
N TYR A 140 -15.39 -27.74 3.25
CA TYR A 140 -14.76 -26.91 2.20
C TYR A 140 -15.55 -25.62 1.84
N ASN A 141 -16.79 -25.48 2.32
CA ASN A 141 -17.71 -24.38 2.00
C ASN A 141 -17.85 -23.31 3.10
N GLU A 142 -16.95 -23.22 4.08
CA GLU A 142 -17.06 -22.22 5.16
C GLU A 142 -16.58 -20.79 4.82
N LYS A 143 -16.04 -20.56 3.62
CA LYS A 143 -15.75 -19.20 3.13
C LYS A 143 -16.69 -18.85 1.97
N ARG A 144 -17.67 -17.99 2.25
CA ARG A 144 -18.45 -17.25 1.24
C ARG A 144 -18.17 -15.75 1.40
#